data_AF-A0AAD3UBV1-F1
#
_entry.id   AF-A0AAD3UBV1-F1
#
_cell.length_a   1.000
_cell.length_b   1.000
_cell.length_c   1.000
_cell.angle_alpha   90.00
_cell.angle_beta   90.00
_cell.angle_gamma   90.00
#
_symmetry.space_group_name_H-M   'P 1'
#
loop_
_entity.id
_entity.type
_entity.pdbx_description
1 polymer ?
#
loop_
_entity_poly.entity_id
_entity_poly.type
_entity_poly.pdbx_seq_one_letter_code
_entity_poly.pdbx_strand_id
1 'polypeptide(L)'
;MRVEVKPDREYAWFIRPFFWLQQRNYGQVLIPGKCWGRSPRLFAAVATLYGVINRKRSPIDPVLRSLVTVRVSQLNWCRFCVDINAMTLIKRAGSSEKVEALADWRESPLFDEREKAVLDYTEAMTGLDGVSDEQAARLKPWFDDDAMVELTGLIAFQNMSAKFNAALDIAPQGFCQLPVQPERPAQPDNKDA
;
A
#
# COMPACT_ATOMS: atom_id res chain seq x y z
N MET A 1 2.70 7.20 -17.57
CA MET A 1 3.15 5.80 -17.40
C MET A 1 4.43 5.56 -18.20
N ARG A 2 5.42 4.87 -17.61
CA ARG A 2 6.77 4.66 -18.20
C ARG A 2 6.98 3.29 -18.84
N VAL A 3 6.08 2.33 -18.65
CA VAL A 3 6.15 0.98 -19.22
C VAL A 3 4.80 0.59 -19.79
N GLU A 4 4.76 0.22 -21.06
CA GLU A 4 3.54 -0.25 -21.72
C GLU A 4 3.12 -1.65 -21.24
N VAL A 5 1.82 -1.88 -21.13
CA VAL A 5 1.26 -3.20 -20.82
C VAL A 5 1.11 -4.01 -22.11
N LYS A 6 1.33 -5.33 -22.04
CA LYS A 6 1.14 -6.21 -23.21
C LYS A 6 -0.34 -6.58 -23.35
N PRO A 7 -0.78 -7.05 -24.53
CA PRO A 7 -2.00 -7.82 -24.65
C PRO A 7 -1.98 -9.06 -23.73
N ASP A 8 -3.12 -9.41 -23.11
CA ASP A 8 -3.20 -10.46 -22.09
C ASP A 8 -2.70 -11.84 -22.58
N ARG A 9 -2.82 -12.11 -23.89
CA ARG A 9 -2.34 -13.34 -24.55
C ARG A 9 -0.82 -13.48 -24.56
N GLU A 10 -0.07 -12.40 -24.40
CA GLU A 10 1.39 -12.36 -24.44
C GLU A 10 2.04 -12.50 -23.05
N TYR A 11 1.23 -12.65 -22.01
CA TYR A 11 1.71 -13.01 -20.68
C TYR A 11 1.86 -14.52 -20.54
N ALA A 12 2.79 -14.94 -19.69
CA ALA A 12 2.99 -16.36 -19.40
C ALA A 12 1.68 -16.99 -18.94
N TRP A 13 1.40 -18.20 -19.44
CA TRP A 13 0.10 -18.85 -19.28
C TRP A 13 -0.33 -18.98 -17.80
N PHE A 14 0.61 -19.19 -16.88
CA PHE A 14 0.34 -19.32 -15.45
C PHE A 14 0.00 -17.99 -14.74
N ILE A 15 0.26 -16.85 -15.38
CA ILE A 15 -0.11 -15.51 -14.86
C ILE A 15 -1.54 -15.16 -15.26
N ARG A 16 -2.03 -15.66 -16.40
CA ARG A 16 -3.35 -15.32 -16.93
C ARG A 16 -4.51 -15.64 -15.96
N PRO A 17 -4.51 -16.76 -15.21
CA PRO A 17 -5.49 -17.00 -14.15
C PRO A 17 -5.55 -15.91 -13.08
N PHE A 18 -4.41 -15.28 -12.77
CA PHE A 18 -4.35 -14.18 -11.83
C PHE A 18 -5.07 -12.93 -12.35
N PHE A 19 -4.96 -12.61 -13.65
CA PHE A 19 -5.71 -11.51 -14.25
C PHE A 19 -7.21 -11.77 -14.23
N TRP A 20 -7.63 -13.00 -14.48
CA TRP A 20 -9.04 -13.38 -14.33
C TRP A 20 -9.53 -13.20 -12.89
N LEU A 21 -8.72 -13.57 -11.89
CA LEU A 21 -9.05 -13.37 -10.49
C LEU A 21 -9.16 -11.87 -10.14
N GLN A 22 -8.28 -11.03 -10.69
CA GLN A 22 -8.37 -9.57 -10.53
C GLN A 22 -9.65 -9.01 -11.16
N GLN A 23 -9.96 -9.43 -12.40
CA GLN A 23 -11.19 -9.05 -13.09
C GLN A 23 -12.42 -9.41 -12.25
N ARG A 24 -12.44 -10.60 -11.65
CA ARG A 24 -13.53 -11.05 -10.78
C ARG A 24 -13.65 -10.26 -9.48
N ASN A 25 -12.52 -9.93 -8.85
CA ASN A 25 -12.51 -9.29 -7.52
C ASN A 25 -12.66 -7.77 -7.58
N TYR A 26 -12.14 -7.14 -8.63
CA TYR A 26 -12.04 -5.68 -8.77
C TYR A 26 -12.83 -5.12 -9.96
N GLY A 27 -13.42 -5.97 -10.81
CA GLY A 27 -14.12 -5.55 -12.02
C GLY A 27 -13.17 -5.14 -13.17
N GLN A 28 -11.86 -5.15 -12.95
CA GLN A 28 -10.83 -4.84 -13.93
C GLN A 28 -9.49 -5.50 -13.57
N VAL A 29 -8.65 -5.75 -14.56
CA VAL A 29 -7.26 -6.19 -14.35
C VAL A 29 -6.42 -5.01 -13.88
N LEU A 30 -5.60 -5.22 -12.85
CA LEU A 30 -4.78 -4.15 -12.29
C LEU A 30 -3.53 -3.92 -13.15
N ILE A 31 -3.24 -2.68 -13.49
CA ILE A 31 -2.06 -2.29 -14.27
C ILE A 31 -0.77 -2.77 -13.61
N PRO A 32 -0.56 -2.65 -12.27
CA PRO A 32 0.64 -3.22 -11.65
C PRO A 32 0.79 -4.72 -11.86
N GLY A 33 -0.31 -5.48 -11.86
CA GLY A 33 -0.28 -6.91 -12.17
C GLY A 33 0.26 -7.17 -13.57
N LYS A 34 -0.17 -6.35 -14.55
CA LYS A 34 0.35 -6.38 -15.92
C LYS A 34 1.81 -5.93 -16.01
N CYS A 35 2.24 -4.94 -15.23
CA CYS A 35 3.64 -4.48 -15.20
C CYS A 35 4.56 -5.57 -14.63
N TRP A 36 4.25 -6.10 -13.45
CA TRP A 36 5.01 -7.20 -12.84
C TRP A 36 5.01 -8.44 -13.75
N GLY A 37 3.88 -8.76 -14.37
CA GLY A 37 3.74 -9.93 -15.26
C GLY A 37 4.64 -9.88 -16.49
N ARG A 38 5.26 -8.73 -16.82
CA ARG A 38 6.28 -8.66 -17.88
C ARG A 38 7.52 -9.49 -17.53
N SER A 39 7.80 -9.70 -16.24
CA SER A 39 8.83 -10.59 -15.72
C SER A 39 8.20 -11.74 -14.92
N PRO A 40 7.94 -12.90 -15.53
CA PRO A 40 7.13 -13.95 -14.91
C PRO A 40 7.67 -14.51 -13.60
N ARG A 41 9.01 -14.67 -13.49
CA ARG A 41 9.65 -15.16 -12.25
C ARG A 41 9.54 -14.13 -11.12
N LEU A 42 9.75 -12.86 -11.45
CA LEU A 42 9.66 -11.77 -10.49
C LEU A 42 8.21 -11.57 -10.02
N PHE A 43 7.24 -11.64 -10.94
CA PHE A 43 5.82 -11.65 -10.61
C PHE A 43 5.47 -12.76 -9.62
N ALA A 44 5.90 -14.01 -9.88
CA ALA A 44 5.59 -15.14 -9.01
C ALA A 44 6.16 -14.96 -7.59
N ALA A 45 7.39 -14.46 -7.48
CA ALA A 45 8.03 -14.20 -6.19
C ALA A 45 7.28 -13.11 -5.39
N VAL A 46 6.99 -11.97 -6.01
CA VAL A 46 6.27 -10.85 -5.38
C VAL A 46 4.84 -11.24 -5.01
N ALA A 47 4.14 -11.98 -5.88
CA ALA A 47 2.79 -12.47 -5.61
C ALA A 47 2.77 -13.45 -4.43
N THR A 48 3.77 -14.33 -4.33
CA THR A 48 3.92 -15.27 -3.21
C THR A 48 4.16 -14.52 -1.91
N LEU A 49 5.13 -13.60 -1.89
CA LEU A 49 5.44 -12.78 -0.72
C LEU A 49 4.21 -12.00 -0.22
N TYR A 50 3.52 -11.30 -1.12
CA TYR A 50 2.31 -10.56 -0.75
C TYR A 50 1.18 -11.49 -0.28
N GLY A 51 1.04 -12.66 -0.89
CA GLY A 51 0.06 -13.67 -0.49
C GLY A 51 0.30 -14.17 0.94
N VAL A 52 1.56 -14.35 1.34
CA VAL A 52 1.92 -14.72 2.72
C VAL A 52 1.61 -13.58 3.69
N ILE A 53 2.04 -12.35 3.39
CA ILE A 53 1.80 -11.17 4.24
C ILE A 53 0.30 -10.89 4.42
N ASN A 54 -0.47 -10.94 3.33
CA ASN A 54 -1.88 -10.50 3.32
C ASN A 54 -2.88 -11.65 3.59
N ARG A 55 -2.43 -12.81 4.07
CA ARG A 55 -3.25 -13.99 4.32
C ARG A 55 -4.35 -13.74 5.37
N LYS A 56 -5.40 -14.57 5.35
CA LYS A 56 -6.52 -14.47 6.29
C LYS A 56 -6.11 -14.67 7.76
N ARG A 57 -5.12 -15.54 8.02
CA ARG A 57 -4.58 -15.85 9.35
C ARG A 57 -3.36 -14.99 9.71
N SER A 58 -3.23 -13.80 9.12
CA SER A 58 -2.19 -12.85 9.55
C SER A 58 -2.47 -12.41 10.99
N PRO A 59 -1.43 -12.22 11.84
CA PRO A 59 -1.62 -11.65 13.18
C PRO A 59 -2.02 -10.17 13.13
N ILE A 60 -1.87 -9.51 11.97
CA ILE A 60 -2.23 -8.11 11.80
C ILE A 60 -3.67 -7.99 11.29
N ASP A 61 -4.47 -7.27 12.09
CA ASP A 61 -5.87 -7.01 11.81
C ASP A 61 -6.09 -6.45 10.38
N PRO A 62 -7.11 -6.91 9.63
CA PRO A 62 -7.35 -6.44 8.27
C PRO A 62 -7.52 -4.92 8.12
N VAL A 63 -8.14 -4.23 9.08
CA VAL A 63 -8.29 -2.77 9.05
C VAL A 63 -6.93 -2.11 9.27
N LEU A 64 -6.15 -2.55 10.27
CA LEU A 64 -4.78 -2.07 10.50
C LEU A 64 -3.89 -2.24 9.26
N ARG A 65 -3.94 -3.41 8.61
CA ARG A 65 -3.19 -3.63 7.36
C ARG A 65 -3.57 -2.63 6.28
N SER A 66 -4.84 -2.26 6.21
CA SER A 66 -5.33 -1.30 5.20
C SER A 66 -4.92 0.13 5.53
N LEU A 67 -4.99 0.52 6.81
CA LEU A 67 -4.51 1.82 7.29
C LEU A 67 -3.05 2.04 6.93
N VAL A 68 -2.18 1.11 7.31
CA VAL A 68 -0.75 1.11 6.95
C VAL A 68 -0.58 1.21 5.45
N THR A 69 -1.30 0.39 4.70
CA THR A 69 -1.15 0.31 3.25
C THR A 69 -1.58 1.62 2.56
N VAL A 70 -2.65 2.28 2.98
CA VAL A 70 -3.04 3.60 2.46
C VAL A 70 -2.02 4.64 2.88
N ARG A 71 -1.57 4.66 4.14
CA ARG A 71 -0.63 5.68 4.62
C ARG A 71 0.72 5.60 3.91
N VAL A 72 1.29 4.41 3.75
CA VAL A 72 2.51 4.20 2.95
C VAL A 72 2.31 4.66 1.50
N SER A 73 1.12 4.44 0.93
CA SER A 73 0.79 4.86 -0.43
C SER A 73 0.76 6.40 -0.58
N GLN A 74 0.23 7.10 0.43
CA GLN A 74 0.22 8.57 0.50
C GLN A 74 1.64 9.13 0.58
N LEU A 75 2.45 8.62 1.53
CA LEU A 75 3.82 9.09 1.75
C LEU A 75 4.74 8.85 0.54
N ASN A 76 4.52 7.75 -0.20
CA ASN A 76 5.27 7.42 -1.40
C ASN A 76 4.68 8.00 -2.70
N TRP A 77 3.67 8.87 -2.61
CA TRP A 77 3.05 9.51 -3.79
C TRP A 77 2.51 8.52 -4.85
N CYS A 78 2.13 7.31 -4.43
CA CYS A 78 1.61 6.30 -5.34
C CYS A 78 0.11 6.50 -5.57
N ARG A 79 -0.25 7.24 -6.63
CA ARG A 79 -1.64 7.55 -7.00
C ARG A 79 -2.50 6.31 -7.19
N PHE A 80 -2.02 5.32 -7.93
CA PHE A 80 -2.70 4.03 -8.09
C PHE A 80 -2.90 3.31 -6.74
N CYS A 81 -1.88 3.29 -5.90
CA CYS A 81 -1.93 2.55 -4.65
C CYS A 81 -2.95 3.19 -3.69
N VAL A 82 -2.95 4.52 -3.57
CA VAL A 82 -3.95 5.22 -2.77
C VAL A 82 -5.36 4.92 -3.24
N ASP A 83 -5.61 4.96 -4.56
CA ASP A 83 -6.91 4.66 -5.17
C ASP A 83 -7.47 3.28 -4.75
N ILE A 84 -6.73 2.20 -5.03
CA ILE A 84 -7.20 0.83 -4.73
C ILE A 84 -7.23 0.52 -3.23
N ASN A 85 -6.25 1.05 -2.48
CA ASN A 85 -6.12 0.75 -1.06
C ASN A 85 -7.15 1.53 -0.23
N ALA A 86 -7.52 2.75 -0.63
CA ALA A 86 -8.60 3.50 0.01
C ALA A 86 -9.94 2.77 -0.12
N MET A 87 -10.28 2.26 -1.32
CA MET A 87 -11.46 1.40 -1.51
C MET A 87 -11.43 0.18 -0.58
N THR A 88 -10.27 -0.46 -0.45
CA THR A 88 -10.09 -1.64 0.41
C THR A 88 -10.28 -1.30 1.89
N LEU A 89 -9.75 -0.15 2.34
CA LEU A 89 -9.93 0.33 3.70
C LEU A 89 -11.40 0.67 3.98
N ILE A 90 -12.07 1.41 3.10
CA ILE A 90 -13.51 1.72 3.22
C ILE A 90 -14.32 0.44 3.39
N LYS A 91 -14.06 -0.57 2.55
CA LYS A 91 -14.77 -1.86 2.62
C LYS A 91 -14.53 -2.59 3.94
N ARG A 92 -13.31 -2.53 4.50
CA ARG A 92 -12.95 -3.23 5.74
C ARG A 92 -13.40 -2.50 7.00
N ALA A 93 -13.34 -1.16 6.98
CA ALA A 93 -13.75 -0.31 8.09
C ALA A 93 -15.27 -0.04 8.10
N GLY A 94 -15.95 -0.23 6.97
CA GLY A 94 -17.38 0.07 6.82
C GLY A 94 -17.72 1.56 6.71
N SER A 95 -16.70 2.43 6.62
CA SER A 95 -16.83 3.89 6.58
C SER A 95 -15.66 4.52 5.80
N SER A 96 -15.85 5.70 5.21
CA SER A 96 -14.78 6.50 4.58
C SER A 96 -14.05 7.42 5.53
N GLU A 97 -14.57 7.65 6.74
CA GLU A 97 -14.05 8.63 7.68
C GLU A 97 -12.56 8.40 8.00
N LYS A 98 -12.15 7.13 8.21
CA LYS A 98 -10.74 6.81 8.46
C LYS A 98 -9.84 7.06 7.26
N VAL A 99 -10.35 6.93 6.04
CA VAL A 99 -9.59 7.24 4.82
C VAL A 99 -9.39 8.74 4.68
N GLU A 100 -10.44 9.52 4.93
CA GLU A 100 -10.43 10.99 4.84
C GLU A 100 -9.52 11.61 5.91
N ALA A 101 -9.59 11.12 7.14
CA ALA A 101 -8.78 11.62 8.25
C ALA A 101 -7.36 11.03 8.33
N LEU A 102 -6.98 10.12 7.41
CA LEU A 102 -5.73 9.37 7.55
C LEU A 102 -4.48 10.24 7.42
N ALA A 103 -4.55 11.33 6.65
CA ALA A 103 -3.41 12.23 6.51
C ALA A 103 -3.09 12.96 7.83
N ASP A 104 -4.13 13.24 8.61
CA ASP A 104 -4.11 14.03 9.85
C ASP A 104 -4.38 13.15 11.08
N TRP A 105 -4.02 11.87 11.00
CA TRP A 105 -4.37 10.84 11.98
C TRP A 105 -3.92 11.14 13.41
N ARG A 106 -2.86 11.95 13.58
CA ARG A 106 -2.29 12.33 14.88
C ARG A 106 -3.29 13.11 15.73
N GLU A 107 -4.03 14.00 15.07
CA GLU A 107 -5.00 14.89 15.71
C GLU A 107 -6.43 14.32 15.67
N SER A 108 -6.67 13.33 14.80
CA SER A 108 -8.00 12.75 14.63
C SER A 108 -8.41 11.83 15.80
N PRO A 109 -9.65 11.98 16.32
CA PRO A 109 -10.20 11.08 17.33
C PRO A 109 -10.68 9.74 16.76
N LEU A 110 -10.63 9.55 15.43
CA LEU A 110 -11.08 8.32 14.76
C LEU A 110 -10.09 7.15 14.92
N PHE A 111 -8.87 7.43 15.38
CA PHE A 111 -7.81 6.45 15.56
C PHE A 111 -7.56 6.20 17.03
N ASP A 112 -7.61 4.93 17.43
CA ASP A 112 -7.27 4.53 18.79
C ASP A 112 -5.75 4.52 19.03
N GLU A 113 -5.32 4.31 20.26
CA GLU A 113 -3.89 4.32 20.62
C GLU A 113 -3.06 3.25 19.91
N ARG A 114 -3.68 2.11 19.58
CA ARG A 114 -3.01 1.03 18.83
C ARG A 114 -2.79 1.45 17.39
N GLU A 115 -3.81 1.99 16.75
CA GLU A 115 -3.75 2.51 15.38
C GLU A 115 -2.75 3.67 15.28
N LYS A 116 -2.76 4.58 16.25
CA LYS A 116 -1.79 5.69 16.33
C LYS A 116 -0.36 5.20 16.48
N ALA A 117 -0.10 4.21 17.33
CA ALA A 117 1.23 3.63 17.47
C ALA A 117 1.72 2.96 16.17
N VAL A 118 0.82 2.23 15.49
CA VAL A 118 1.13 1.58 14.20
C VAL A 118 1.39 2.60 13.09
N LEU A 119 0.58 3.65 13.01
CA LEU A 119 0.76 4.71 12.03
C LEU A 119 2.06 5.48 12.29
N ASP A 120 2.39 5.77 13.54
CA ASP A 120 3.66 6.42 13.91
C ASP A 120 4.88 5.62 13.42
N TYR A 121 4.91 4.33 13.74
CA TYR A 121 5.95 3.40 13.29
C TYR A 121 5.99 3.30 11.75
N THR A 122 4.83 3.29 11.10
CA THR A 122 4.71 3.24 9.64
C THR A 122 5.31 4.46 8.95
N GLU A 123 5.04 5.66 9.46
CA GLU A 123 5.61 6.90 8.93
C GLU A 123 7.13 6.92 9.11
N ALA A 124 7.61 6.57 10.31
CA ALA A 124 9.04 6.54 10.62
C ALA A 124 9.81 5.56 9.72
N MET A 125 9.28 4.34 9.54
CA MET A 125 9.87 3.33 8.67
C MET A 125 9.84 3.72 7.18
N THR A 126 8.86 4.52 6.77
CA THR A 126 8.72 5.00 5.39
C THR A 126 9.58 6.23 5.11
N GLY A 127 9.83 7.05 6.14
CA GLY A 127 10.70 8.20 6.11
C GLY A 127 12.18 7.85 5.97
N LEU A 128 13.03 8.87 6.04
CA LEU A 128 14.48 8.73 5.89
C LEU A 128 15.22 8.66 7.23
N ASP A 129 14.55 9.04 8.32
CA ASP A 129 15.16 9.16 9.66
C ASP A 129 15.23 7.81 10.40
N GLY A 130 14.55 6.79 9.88
CA GLY A 130 14.45 5.48 10.51
C GLY A 130 13.46 5.47 11.68
N VAL A 131 13.39 4.32 12.35
CA VAL A 131 12.50 4.10 13.50
C VAL A 131 13.30 4.26 14.80
N SER A 132 12.80 5.07 15.73
CA SER A 132 13.41 5.20 17.06
C SER A 132 13.04 4.06 18.00
N ASP A 133 13.85 3.85 19.05
CA ASP A 133 13.56 2.87 20.10
C ASP A 133 12.22 3.13 20.80
N GLU A 134 11.85 4.40 20.97
CA GLU A 134 10.57 4.80 21.54
C GLU A 134 9.39 4.36 20.65
N GLN A 135 9.49 4.60 19.34
CA GLN A 135 8.46 4.19 18.38
C GLN A 135 8.32 2.68 18.32
N ALA A 136 9.42 1.94 18.35
CA ALA A 136 9.39 0.48 18.45
C ALA A 136 8.80 0.01 19.79
N ALA A 137 9.14 0.65 20.91
CA ALA A 137 8.63 0.31 22.24
C ALA A 137 7.11 0.51 22.37
N ARG A 138 6.55 1.53 21.72
CA ARG A 138 5.09 1.81 21.70
C ARG A 138 4.26 0.68 21.08
N LEU A 139 4.86 -0.21 20.30
CA LEU A 139 4.17 -1.35 19.69
C LEU A 139 4.11 -2.59 20.59
N LYS A 140 5.02 -2.71 21.58
CA LYS A 140 5.13 -3.89 22.46
C LYS A 140 3.86 -4.24 23.25
N PRO A 141 3.01 -3.29 23.68
CA PRO A 141 1.74 -3.63 24.32
C PRO A 141 0.74 -4.35 23.39
N TRP A 142 0.92 -4.25 22.08
CA TRP A 142 -0.07 -4.67 21.08
C TRP A 142 0.38 -5.87 20.23
N PHE A 143 1.69 -6.12 20.16
CA PHE A 143 2.30 -7.09 19.27
C PHE A 143 3.44 -7.83 19.97
N ASP A 144 3.50 -9.15 19.79
CA ASP A 144 4.67 -9.95 20.09
C ASP A 144 5.72 -9.82 18.97
N ASP A 145 6.89 -10.44 19.17
CA ASP A 145 8.01 -10.34 18.23
C ASP A 145 7.63 -10.89 16.82
N ASP A 146 6.84 -11.96 16.76
CA ASP A 146 6.38 -12.54 15.50
C ASP A 146 5.43 -11.59 14.75
N ALA A 147 4.48 -10.98 15.45
CA ALA A 147 3.59 -9.98 14.85
C ALA A 147 4.34 -8.69 14.47
N MET A 148 5.35 -8.29 15.24
CA MET A 148 6.24 -7.18 14.87
C MET A 148 6.95 -7.43 13.55
N VAL A 149 7.46 -8.64 13.32
CA VAL A 149 8.08 -9.04 12.05
C VAL A 149 7.06 -8.97 10.90
N GLU A 150 5.84 -9.44 11.11
CA GLU A 150 4.77 -9.41 10.10
C GLU A 150 4.31 -7.98 9.76
N LEU A 151 4.18 -7.10 10.75
CA LEU A 151 3.86 -5.69 10.56
C LEU A 151 4.97 -4.98 9.78
N THR A 152 6.23 -5.18 10.19
CA THR A 152 7.41 -4.61 9.53
C THR A 152 7.51 -5.11 8.08
N GLY A 153 7.33 -6.41 7.87
CA GLY A 153 7.33 -7.02 6.54
C GLY A 153 6.24 -6.46 5.63
N LEU A 154 5.04 -6.19 6.17
CA LEU A 154 3.98 -5.51 5.44
C LEU A 154 4.40 -4.09 5.04
N ILE A 155 4.90 -3.27 5.97
CA ILE A 155 5.29 -1.87 5.69
C ILE A 155 6.43 -1.83 4.66
N ALA A 156 7.42 -2.71 4.79
CA ALA A 156 8.51 -2.85 3.82
C ALA A 156 7.99 -3.19 2.42
N PHE A 157 7.10 -4.18 2.32
CA PHE A 157 6.50 -4.57 1.05
C PHE A 157 5.68 -3.43 0.43
N GLN A 158 4.89 -2.71 1.23
CA GLN A 158 4.11 -1.59 0.74
C GLN A 158 4.99 -0.45 0.25
N ASN A 159 6.12 -0.17 0.92
CA ASN A 159 7.10 0.81 0.46
C ASN A 159 7.69 0.41 -0.90
N MET A 160 8.12 -0.83 -1.05
CA MET A 160 8.62 -1.36 -2.33
C MET A 160 7.54 -1.25 -3.42
N SER A 161 6.32 -1.71 -3.15
CA SER A 161 5.20 -1.70 -4.12
C SER A 161 4.82 -0.28 -4.53
N ALA A 162 4.71 0.65 -3.56
CA ALA A 162 4.35 2.03 -3.82
C ALA A 162 5.44 2.75 -4.63
N LYS A 163 6.72 2.59 -4.25
CA LYS A 163 7.85 3.16 -5.00
C LYS A 163 7.94 2.57 -6.41
N PHE A 164 7.72 1.27 -6.59
CA PHE A 164 7.67 0.64 -7.91
C PHE A 164 6.58 1.25 -8.79
N ASN A 165 5.34 1.33 -8.28
CA ASN A 165 4.21 1.85 -9.05
C ASN A 165 4.34 3.36 -9.35
N ALA A 166 4.83 4.15 -8.38
CA ALA A 166 5.11 5.57 -8.56
C ALA A 166 6.24 5.81 -9.56
N ALA A 167 7.33 5.03 -9.48
CA ALA A 167 8.44 5.09 -10.42
C ALA A 167 8.02 4.67 -11.84
N LEU A 168 6.98 3.86 -12.02
CA LEU A 168 6.42 3.57 -13.34
C LEU A 168 5.32 4.54 -13.79
N ASP A 169 4.97 5.52 -12.95
CA ASP A 169 3.89 6.48 -13.20
C ASP A 169 2.57 5.77 -13.60
N ILE A 170 2.21 4.77 -12.80
CA ILE A 170 0.96 4.03 -12.97
C ILE A 170 -0.20 4.89 -12.47
N ALA A 171 -1.14 5.18 -13.38
CA ALA A 171 -2.31 5.99 -13.09
C ALA A 171 -3.33 5.26 -12.19
N PRO A 172 -4.14 5.99 -11.41
CA PRO A 172 -5.35 5.46 -10.79
C PRO A 172 -6.26 4.74 -11.80
N GLN A 173 -7.01 3.77 -11.32
CA GLN A 173 -7.99 3.00 -12.09
C GLN A 173 -9.44 3.27 -11.64
N GLY A 174 -9.66 4.26 -10.78
CA GLY A 174 -10.97 4.80 -10.42
C GLY A 174 -11.73 3.99 -9.37
N PHE A 175 -11.01 3.30 -8.48
CA PHE A 175 -11.59 2.51 -7.39
C PHE A 175 -12.16 3.37 -6.25
N CYS A 176 -11.54 4.51 -5.96
CA CYS A 176 -11.93 5.45 -4.93
C CYS A 176 -12.00 6.86 -5.53
N GLN A 177 -13.12 7.55 -5.30
CA GLN A 177 -13.37 8.89 -5.82
C GLN A 177 -12.99 10.01 -4.84
N LEU A 178 -12.56 9.64 -3.62
CA LEU A 178 -12.21 10.61 -2.59
C LEU A 178 -10.86 11.27 -2.92
N PRO A 179 -10.65 12.55 -2.55
CA PRO A 179 -9.37 13.25 -2.70
C PRO A 179 -8.39 12.79 -1.60
N VAL A 180 -7.95 11.54 -1.68
CA VAL A 180 -7.19 10.86 -0.62
C VAL A 180 -5.67 10.99 -0.74
N GLN A 181 -5.20 11.72 -1.74
CA GLN A 181 -3.80 12.10 -1.88
C GLN A 181 -3.58 13.46 -1.20
N PRO A 182 -2.63 13.57 -0.25
CA PRO A 182 -2.22 14.88 0.26
C PRO A 182 -1.62 15.74 -0.86
N GLU A 183 -1.58 17.06 -0.68
CA GLU A 183 -0.94 17.96 -1.65
C GLU A 183 0.57 17.73 -1.70
N ARG A 184 1.13 17.59 -2.90
CA ARG A 184 2.58 17.47 -3.07
C ARG A 184 3.23 18.80 -2.71
N PRO A 185 4.24 18.83 -1.82
CA PRO A 185 5.05 20.02 -1.61
C PRO A 185 5.57 20.52 -2.96
N ALA A 186 5.47 21.82 -3.21
CA ALA A 186 5.95 22.42 -4.44
C ALA A 186 7.40 21.98 -4.69
N GLN A 187 7.65 21.35 -5.83
CA GLN A 187 9.02 21.06 -6.26
C GLN A 187 9.67 22.42 -6.53
N PRO A 188 10.87 22.71 -5.97
CA PRO A 188 11.55 23.95 -6.32
C PRO A 188 11.72 24.00 -7.84
N ASP A 189 11.28 25.11 -8.44
CA ASP A 189 11.40 25.37 -9.88
C ASP A 189 12.86 25.12 -10.29
N ASN A 190 13.10 24.05 -11.03
CA ASN A 190 14.43 23.76 -11.58
C ASN A 190 14.63 24.69 -12.79
N LYS A 191 14.81 25.99 -12.53
CA LYS A 191 15.06 27.02 -13.54
C LYS A 191 16.54 27.31 -13.77
N ASP A 192 17.45 26.65 -13.05
CA ASP A 192 18.89 26.89 -13.16
C ASP A 192 19.70 25.59 -13.33
N ALA A 193 19.46 24.86 -14.43
CA ALA A 193 20.33 23.76 -14.88
C ALA A 193 20.57 23.84 -16.40
#